data_AF-A0A917KRZ8-F1
#
_entry.id   AF-A0A917KRZ8-F1
#
_cell.length_a   1.000
_cell.length_b   1.000
_cell.length_c   1.000
_cell.angle_alpha   90.00
_cell.angle_beta   90.00
_cell.angle_gamma   90.00
#
_symmetry.space_group_name_H-M   'P 1'
#
loop_
_entity.id
_entity.type
_entity.pdbx_description
1 polymer ?
#
loop_
_entity_poly.entity_id
_entity_poly.type
_entity_poly.pdbx_seq_one_letter_code
_entity_poly.pdbx_strand_id
1 'polypeptide(L)'
;MGSVLTTGGDGRVHWSFPAPYGTCPAVTAVAVDPEPGDEERTVWATLEEVTSWCVVVRVWRNRPRRGQGVAEPAGPGVVVHVIALGVTQVP
;
A
#
# COMPACT_ATOMS: atom_id res chain seq x y z
N MET A 1 -4.14 -13.27 -5.95
CA MET A 1 -2.74 -13.11 -6.41
C MET A 1 -2.04 -12.10 -5.52
N GLY A 2 -0.72 -12.20 -5.32
CA GLY A 2 0.05 -11.24 -4.54
C GLY A 2 1.29 -10.72 -5.28
N SER A 3 1.79 -9.56 -4.85
CA SER A 3 3.03 -8.93 -5.32
C SER A 3 3.72 -8.19 -4.18
N VAL A 4 5.03 -7.99 -4.32
CA VAL A 4 5.87 -7.18 -3.41
C VAL A 4 6.41 -6.01 -4.21
N LEU A 5 6.16 -4.80 -3.72
CA LEU A 5 6.47 -3.54 -4.42
C LEU A 5 7.26 -2.61 -3.50
N THR A 6 7.88 -1.59 -4.08
CA THR A 6 8.64 -0.59 -3.33
C THR A 6 8.17 0.80 -3.71
N THR A 7 7.93 1.67 -2.72
CA THR A 7 7.41 3.02 -2.97
C THR A 7 8.36 3.88 -3.80
N GLY A 8 7.78 4.75 -4.63
CA GLY A 8 8.47 5.85 -5.31
C GLY A 8 8.58 7.10 -4.43
N GLY A 9 9.10 8.20 -5.01
CA GLY A 9 9.40 9.44 -4.28
C GLY A 9 8.21 10.10 -3.58
N ASP A 10 6.98 9.85 -4.05
CA ASP A 10 5.74 10.38 -3.48
C ASP A 10 5.06 9.42 -2.49
N GLY A 11 5.77 8.35 -2.10
CA GLY A 11 5.27 7.32 -1.19
C GLY A 11 4.29 6.34 -1.83
N ARG A 12 4.15 6.31 -3.17
CA ARG A 12 3.21 5.41 -3.84
C ARG A 12 3.85 4.17 -4.44
N VAL A 13 3.04 3.12 -4.53
CA VAL A 13 3.25 2.00 -5.46
C VAL A 13 2.05 1.89 -6.39
N HIS A 14 2.33 1.53 -7.64
CA HIS A 14 1.32 1.18 -8.63
C HIS A 14 1.52 -0.28 -9.05
N TRP A 15 0.46 -1.07 -8.98
CA TRP A 15 0.47 -2.46 -9.40
C TRP A 15 -0.54 -2.69 -10.51
N SER A 16 -0.06 -2.96 -11.72
CA SER A 16 -0.88 -3.51 -12.79
C SER A 16 -1.03 -5.02 -12.58
N PHE A 17 -2.27 -5.51 -12.61
CA PHE A 17 -2.51 -6.94 -12.55
C PHE A 17 -2.04 -7.61 -13.85
N PRO A 18 -1.46 -8.83 -13.80
CA PRO A 18 -1.07 -9.54 -15.02
C PRO A 18 -2.23 -9.86 -15.96
N ALA A 19 -3.44 -9.96 -15.43
CA ALA A 19 -4.69 -10.06 -16.17
C ALA A 19 -5.77 -9.23 -15.46
N PRO A 20 -6.68 -8.58 -16.21
CA PRO A 20 -7.76 -7.82 -15.60
C PRO A 20 -8.79 -8.74 -14.93
N TYR A 21 -9.34 -8.29 -13.81
CA TYR A 21 -10.48 -8.91 -13.16
C TYR A 21 -11.79 -8.51 -13.84
N GLY A 22 -12.81 -9.36 -13.78
CA GLY A 22 -14.15 -9.04 -14.32
C GLY A 22 -14.84 -7.89 -13.57
N THR A 23 -14.49 -7.70 -12.29
CA THR A 23 -14.93 -6.59 -11.43
C THR A 23 -13.75 -6.13 -10.58
N CYS A 24 -13.92 -5.00 -9.87
CA CYS A 24 -12.90 -4.53 -8.93
C CYS A 24 -12.66 -5.59 -7.83
N PRO A 25 -11.44 -6.15 -7.70
CA PRO A 25 -11.15 -7.18 -6.71
C PRO A 25 -11.09 -6.59 -5.30
N ALA A 26 -11.25 -7.44 -4.28
CA ALA A 26 -10.89 -7.06 -2.92
C ALA A 26 -9.36 -7.03 -2.80
N VAL A 27 -8.81 -5.95 -2.22
CA VAL A 27 -7.37 -5.76 -2.12
C VAL A 27 -6.96 -5.50 -0.68
N THR A 28 -5.86 -6.10 -0.25
CA THR A 28 -5.16 -5.76 0.98
C THR A 28 -3.73 -5.33 0.63
N ALA A 29 -3.27 -4.27 1.29
CA ALA A 29 -1.92 -3.77 1.17
C ALA A 29 -1.33 -3.57 2.57
N VAL A 30 -0.12 -4.09 2.80
CA VAL A 30 0.59 -4.00 4.08
C VAL A 30 1.97 -3.43 3.80
N ALA A 31 2.27 -2.28 4.41
CA ALA A 31 3.62 -1.72 4.40
C ALA A 31 4.49 -2.48 5.42
N VAL A 32 5.75 -2.73 5.07
CA VAL A 32 6.76 -3.29 5.96
C VAL A 32 7.58 -2.13 6.52
N ASP A 33 7.59 -1.98 7.83
CA ASP A 33 8.38 -0.94 8.50
C ASP A 33 9.88 -1.18 8.30
N PRO A 34 10.63 -0.23 7.71
CA PRO A 34 12.07 -0.37 7.54
C PRO A 34 12.85 -0.18 8.86
N GLU A 35 12.27 0.49 9.85
CA GLU A 35 12.91 0.83 11.12
C GLU A 35 11.98 0.47 12.31
N PRO A 36 11.61 -0.81 12.49
CA PRO A 36 10.60 -1.23 13.46
C PRO A 36 10.98 -0.97 14.93
N GLY A 37 12.24 -0.58 15.20
CA GLY A 37 12.70 -0.18 16.53
C GLY A 37 12.51 1.31 16.84
N ASP A 38 12.15 2.13 15.86
CA ASP A 38 11.81 3.54 16.05
C ASP A 38 10.28 3.67 16.19
N GLU A 39 9.80 3.64 17.43
CA GLU A 39 8.36 3.73 17.74
C GLU A 39 7.73 5.05 17.26
N GLU A 40 8.54 6.08 16.97
CA GLU A 40 8.09 7.36 16.45
C GLU A 40 7.98 7.39 14.91
N ARG A 41 8.26 6.27 14.21
CA ARG A 41 8.28 6.16 12.73
C ARG A 41 7.47 5.00 12.14
N THR A 42 6.34 4.68 12.73
CA THR A 42 5.40 3.70 12.17
C THR A 42 4.95 4.09 10.75
N VAL A 43 5.00 3.12 9.84
CA VAL A 43 4.46 3.23 8.48
C VAL A 43 3.10 2.52 8.34
N TRP A 44 2.23 3.04 7.49
CA TRP A 44 0.98 2.36 7.12
C TRP A 44 0.61 2.60 5.66
N ALA A 45 -0.12 1.65 5.07
CA ALA A 45 -0.59 1.71 3.70
C ALA A 45 -2.06 2.13 3.63
N THR A 46 -2.41 2.92 2.61
CA THR A 46 -3.78 3.26 2.23
C THR A 46 -4.00 2.94 0.76
N LEU A 47 -5.10 2.29 0.42
CA LEU A 47 -5.53 2.11 -0.97
C LEU A 47 -6.13 3.44 -1.47
N GLU A 48 -5.50 4.05 -2.47
CA GLU A 48 -6.03 5.27 -3.11
C GLU A 48 -6.90 4.94 -4.32
N GLU A 49 -6.56 3.86 -5.04
CA GLU A 49 -7.30 3.40 -6.20
C GLU A 49 -7.29 1.87 -6.28
N VAL A 50 -8.45 1.28 -6.58
CA VAL A 50 -8.58 -0.12 -6.96
C VAL A 50 -9.52 -0.19 -8.15
N THR A 51 -9.04 -0.71 -9.27
CA THR A 51 -9.82 -0.94 -10.49
C THR A 51 -9.80 -2.41 -10.87
N SER A 52 -10.41 -2.76 -12.01
CA SER A 52 -10.30 -4.11 -12.58
C SER A 52 -8.90 -4.47 -13.07
N TRP A 53 -8.01 -3.50 -13.30
CA TRP A 53 -6.71 -3.73 -13.96
C TRP A 53 -5.51 -3.21 -13.16
N CYS A 54 -5.72 -2.40 -12.13
CA CYS A 54 -4.65 -1.89 -11.28
C CYS A 54 -5.05 -1.58 -9.84
N VAL A 55 -4.02 -1.33 -9.03
CA VAL A 55 -4.09 -0.78 -7.67
C VAL A 55 -3.08 0.35 -7.52
N VAL A 56 -3.48 1.43 -6.85
CA VAL A 56 -2.57 2.45 -6.30
C VAL A 56 -2.63 2.39 -4.79
N VAL A 57 -1.47 2.19 -4.16
CA VAL A 57 -1.29 2.29 -2.70
C VAL A 57 -0.41 3.48 -2.41
N ARG A 58 -0.79 4.27 -1.41
CA ARG A 58 0.10 5.25 -0.78
C ARG A 58 0.52 4.78 0.60
N VAL A 59 1.81 4.89 0.89
CA VAL A 59 2.38 4.63 2.20
C VAL A 59 2.64 5.96 2.90
N TRP A 60 2.23 6.01 4.15
CA TRP A 60 2.42 7.12 5.06
C TRP A 60 3.36 6.70 6.18
N ARG A 61 4.01 7.69 6.77
CA ARG A 61 4.75 7.55 8.03
C ARG A 61 4.27 8.60 9.02
N ASN A 62 4.30 8.27 10.30
CA ASN A 62 4.18 9.30 11.31
C ASN A 62 5.53 10.01 11.44
N ARG A 63 5.45 11.29 11.78
CA ARG A 63 6.59 12.06 12.23
C ARG A 63 6.23 12.70 13.57
N PRO A 64 7.09 12.56 14.59
CA PRO A 64 6.86 13.19 15.89
C PRO A 64 6.92 14.71 15.72
N ARG A 65 5.84 15.41 16.11
CA ARG A 65 5.79 16.88 16.11
C ARG A 65 5.13 17.39 17.39
N ARG A 66 5.95 17.75 18.40
CA ARG A 66 5.52 18.41 19.65
C ARG A 66 4.23 17.81 20.25
N GLY A 67 4.18 16.49 20.45
CA GLY A 67 3.03 15.80 21.05
C GLY A 67 1.85 15.52 20.11
N GLN A 68 1.95 15.87 18.81
CA GLN A 68 1.02 15.45 17.77
C GLN A 68 1.79 14.66 16.70
N GLY A 69 1.32 13.46 16.36
CA GLY A 69 1.82 12.73 15.20
C GLY A 69 1.29 13.39 13.93
N VAL A 70 2.18 13.79 13.02
CA VAL A 70 1.79 14.27 11.68
C VAL A 70 2.03 13.15 10.68
N ALA A 71 1.02 12.84 9.86
CA ALA A 71 1.17 11.93 8.74
C ALA A 71 1.85 12.65 7.56
N GLU A 72 2.93 12.08 7.05
CA GLU A 72 3.56 12.50 5.80
C GLU A 72 3.77 11.30 4.88
N PRO A 73 3.80 11.47 3.54
CA PRO A 73 4.13 10.38 2.63
C PRO A 73 5.50 9.79 2.99
N ALA A 74 5.60 8.46 2.99
CA ALA A 74 6.81 7.78 3.48
C ALA A 74 8.04 8.00 2.58
N GLY A 75 7.85 8.49 1.35
CA GLY A 75 8.91 8.62 0.36
C GLY A 75 9.30 7.27 -0.25
N PRO A 76 10.45 7.18 -0.92
CA PRO A 76 10.83 5.99 -1.66
C PRO A 76 11.39 4.89 -0.75
N GLY A 77 11.37 3.65 -1.23
CA GLY A 77 12.10 2.55 -0.60
C GLY A 77 11.31 1.71 0.42
N VAL A 78 10.07 2.08 0.74
CA VAL A 78 9.23 1.27 1.66
C VAL A 78 8.64 0.09 0.92
N VAL A 79 8.83 -1.12 1.47
CA VAL A 79 8.30 -2.36 0.91
C VAL A 79 6.82 -2.49 1.23
N VAL A 80 6.02 -2.87 0.23
CA VAL A 80 4.58 -3.08 0.35
C VAL A 80 4.22 -4.46 -0.19
N HIS A 81 3.60 -5.29 0.64
CA HIS A 81 2.96 -6.52 0.22
C HIS A 81 1.53 -6.23 -0.19
N VAL A 82 1.15 -6.58 -1.42
CA VAL A 82 -0.20 -6.37 -1.94
C VAL A 82 -0.81 -7.69 -2.37
N ILE A 83 -2.05 -7.95 -1.97
CA ILE A 83 -2.80 -9.14 -2.32
C ILE A 83 -4.16 -8.72 -2.89
N ALA A 84 -4.50 -9.23 -4.07
CA ALA A 84 -5.80 -9.07 -4.71
C ALA A 84 -6.55 -10.42 -4.74
N LEU A 85 -7.80 -10.39 -4.31
CA LEU A 85 -8.72 -11.53 -4.25
C LEU A 85 -9.87 -11.25 -5.22
N GLY A 86 -9.99 -12.10 -6.25
CA GLY A 86 -11.13 -12.06 -7.16
C GLY A 86 -12.34 -12.72 -6.51
N VAL A 87 -13.52 -12.16 -6.72
CA VAL A 87 -14.77 -12.85 -6.38
C VAL A 87 -15.08 -13.77 -7.56
N THR A 88 -14.91 -15.07 -7.40
CA THR A 88 -15.49 -16.04 -8.33
C THR A 88 -17.02 -15.87 -8.25
N GLN A 89 -17.70 -15.66 -9.38
CA GLN A 89 -19.17 -15.66 -9.36
C GLN A 89 -19.64 -17.03 -8.84
N VAL A 90 -20.41 -17.01 -7.75
CA VAL A 90 -21.16 -18.20 -7.32
C VAL A 90 -22.25 -18.42 -8.39
N PRO A 91 -22.39 -19.64 -8.93
CA PRO A 91 -23.35 -19.96 -9.99
C PRO A 91 -24.81 -19.69 -9.60
#